data_AF-A0A933ZV36-F1
#
_entry.id   AF-A0A933ZV36-F1
#
_cell.length_a   1.000
_cell.length_b   1.000
_cell.length_c   1.000
_cell.angle_alpha   90.00
_cell.angle_beta   90.00
_cell.angle_gamma   90.00
#
_symmetry.space_group_name_H-M   'P 1'
#
loop_
_entity.id
_entity.type
_entity.pdbx_description
1 polymer ?
#
loop_
_entity_poly.entity_id
_entity_poly.type
_entity_poly.pdbx_seq_one_letter_code
_entity_poly.pdbx_strand_id
1 'polypeptide(L)'
;LIGLFTGLLKPNEEAKLYDSKGLFDYIDGAAPVYIERGFRRLAAAEMSIEGSDVVCDVYDMATPENATAIFNKEKSPSARQVEGWPAAIAGPMSFVFHAGPYYVKLTAFNAKGEAQLPRLAQALKARGGTSPVAVAPGGVAHPGPEATGAGAMGEDQALLALFDGALGGAKVEEEVELYDQKGLFDYIDGAAPVFIERGFRRLAAAELATAEGRDLVCDVYDMAEADNARAIFDKERSGNARLVEGWPEAISGSLSFVFHAGRYYVKLTAFDAKAEAALPALARALKEKIR
;
A
#
# COMPACT_ATOMS: atom_id res chain seq x y z
N LEU A 1 -24.89 0.89 -10.32
CA LEU A 1 -24.00 1.87 -9.66
C LEU A 1 -24.41 3.31 -9.95
N ILE A 2 -24.24 3.87 -11.16
CA ILE A 2 -24.59 5.29 -11.44
C ILE A 2 -26.04 5.66 -11.08
N GLY A 3 -27.01 4.77 -11.32
CA GLY A 3 -28.41 5.01 -10.96
C GLY A 3 -28.70 5.23 -9.46
N LEU A 4 -27.75 4.91 -8.57
CA LEU A 4 -27.85 5.23 -7.14
C LEU A 4 -27.81 6.75 -6.90
N PHE A 5 -27.21 7.50 -7.82
CA PHE A 5 -27.04 8.96 -7.74
C PHE A 5 -28.19 9.77 -8.38
N THR A 6 -29.17 9.13 -9.03
CA THR A 6 -30.22 9.80 -9.82
C THR A 6 -31.02 10.84 -9.01
N GLY A 7 -30.87 12.14 -9.28
CA GLY A 7 -31.55 13.19 -8.52
C GLY A 7 -30.97 13.47 -7.12
N LEU A 8 -29.78 12.94 -6.82
CA LEU A 8 -28.91 13.42 -5.73
C LEU A 8 -27.86 14.42 -6.25
N LEU A 9 -27.43 14.25 -7.49
CA LEU A 9 -26.46 15.12 -8.15
C LEU A 9 -27.16 16.33 -8.77
N LYS A 10 -26.47 17.48 -8.74
CA LYS A 10 -26.87 18.64 -9.54
C LYS A 10 -26.68 18.37 -11.04
N PRO A 11 -27.30 19.15 -11.95
CA PRO A 11 -27.23 18.92 -13.39
C PRO A 11 -25.83 18.87 -14.02
N ASN A 12 -24.82 19.42 -13.34
CA ASN A 12 -23.42 19.45 -13.81
C ASN A 12 -22.49 18.57 -12.96
N GLU A 13 -23.03 17.80 -12.02
CA GLU A 13 -22.28 16.85 -11.20
C GLU A 13 -22.48 15.44 -11.78
N GLU A 14 -21.39 14.70 -11.94
CA GLU A 14 -21.41 13.35 -12.51
C GLU A 14 -20.63 12.38 -11.62
N ALA A 15 -21.15 11.16 -11.49
CA ALA A 15 -20.44 10.08 -10.83
C ALA A 15 -19.40 9.48 -11.79
N LYS A 16 -18.16 9.38 -11.35
CA LYS A 16 -17.07 8.70 -12.05
C LYS A 16 -17.06 7.22 -11.67
N LEU A 17 -16.81 6.36 -12.65
CA LEU A 17 -16.64 4.92 -12.43
C LEU A 17 -15.17 4.55 -12.48
N TYR A 18 -14.77 3.72 -11.53
CA TYR A 18 -13.44 3.14 -11.47
C TYR A 18 -13.56 1.62 -11.46
N ASP A 19 -12.79 0.97 -12.33
CA ASP A 19 -12.54 -0.47 -12.28
C ASP A 19 -11.39 -0.77 -11.30
N SER A 20 -10.93 -2.02 -11.22
CA SER A 20 -9.83 -2.38 -10.31
C SER A 20 -8.55 -1.60 -10.56
N LYS A 21 -8.28 -1.22 -11.82
CA LYS A 21 -7.11 -0.43 -12.18
C LYS A 21 -7.29 1.03 -11.74
N GLY A 22 -8.43 1.64 -12.07
CA GLY A 22 -8.72 3.01 -11.68
C GLY A 22 -8.93 3.20 -10.18
N LEU A 23 -9.33 2.15 -9.46
CA LEU A 23 -9.46 2.20 -8.01
C LEU A 23 -8.10 2.45 -7.35
N PHE A 24 -7.03 1.86 -7.88
CA PHE A 24 -5.68 2.02 -7.35
C PHE A 24 -5.26 3.50 -7.31
N ASP A 25 -5.50 4.22 -8.40
CA ASP A 25 -5.22 5.65 -8.51
C ASP A 25 -6.16 6.50 -7.64
N TYR A 26 -7.40 6.05 -7.43
CA TYR A 26 -8.42 6.84 -6.72
C TYR A 26 -8.30 6.80 -5.19
N ILE A 27 -7.90 5.66 -4.60
CA ILE A 27 -7.73 5.52 -3.15
C ILE A 27 -6.27 5.40 -2.72
N ASP A 28 -5.38 6.04 -3.46
CA ASP A 28 -3.97 6.17 -3.13
C ASP A 28 -3.32 4.81 -2.77
N GLY A 29 -3.57 3.79 -3.61
CA GLY A 29 -2.96 2.46 -3.45
C GLY A 29 -3.66 1.51 -2.49
N ALA A 30 -4.72 1.91 -1.76
CA ALA A 30 -5.45 1.03 -0.84
C ALA A 30 -6.38 -0.01 -1.54
N ALA A 31 -6.40 -0.04 -2.87
CA ALA A 31 -7.24 -0.92 -3.70
C ALA A 31 -7.10 -2.43 -3.45
N PRO A 32 -5.93 -3.01 -3.10
CA PRO A 32 -5.78 -4.46 -2.93
C PRO A 32 -6.76 -5.06 -1.93
N VAL A 33 -7.00 -4.41 -0.78
CA VAL A 33 -7.93 -4.90 0.25
C VAL A 33 -9.36 -5.08 -0.30
N TYR A 34 -9.74 -4.23 -1.25
CA TYR A 34 -11.03 -4.28 -1.93
C TYR A 34 -11.03 -5.35 -3.03
N ILE A 35 -9.99 -5.35 -3.87
CA ILE A 35 -9.85 -6.26 -5.04
C ILE A 35 -9.81 -7.72 -4.58
N GLU A 36 -9.01 -8.04 -3.58
CA GLU A 36 -8.89 -9.40 -3.03
C GLU A 36 -10.20 -9.89 -2.39
N ARG A 37 -11.05 -8.95 -1.94
CA ARG A 37 -12.37 -9.22 -1.39
C ARG A 37 -13.48 -9.06 -2.42
N GLY A 38 -13.18 -9.24 -3.70
CA GLY A 38 -14.20 -9.34 -4.75
C GLY A 38 -14.77 -8.00 -5.21
N PHE A 39 -14.04 -6.90 -5.06
CA PHE A 39 -14.39 -5.62 -5.65
C PHE A 39 -14.63 -5.76 -7.16
N ARG A 40 -15.73 -5.16 -7.62
CA ARG A 40 -16.09 -5.09 -9.03
C ARG A 40 -15.81 -3.71 -9.60
N ARG A 41 -16.38 -2.68 -8.96
CA ARG A 41 -16.36 -1.30 -9.43
C ARG A 41 -16.62 -0.34 -8.28
N LEU A 42 -16.07 0.86 -8.40
CA LEU A 42 -16.37 2.01 -7.56
C LEU A 42 -17.14 3.03 -8.40
N ALA A 43 -18.16 3.64 -7.80
CA ALA A 43 -18.73 4.89 -8.28
C ALA A 43 -18.45 5.99 -7.27
N ALA A 44 -17.69 7.01 -7.68
CA ALA A 44 -17.38 8.17 -6.85
C ALA A 44 -18.07 9.41 -7.38
N ALA A 45 -18.63 10.21 -6.49
CA ALA A 45 -19.19 11.51 -6.86
C ALA A 45 -18.83 12.57 -5.83
N GLU A 46 -18.37 13.72 -6.33
CA GLU A 46 -18.33 14.96 -5.57
C GLU A 46 -19.69 15.66 -5.74
N MET A 47 -20.33 15.98 -4.62
CA MET A 47 -21.66 16.57 -4.61
C MET A 47 -21.72 17.78 -3.67
N SER A 48 -22.38 18.85 -4.12
CA SER A 48 -22.61 20.02 -3.29
C SER A 48 -24.00 19.96 -2.63
N ILE A 49 -24.06 19.64 -1.34
CA ILE A 49 -25.30 19.60 -0.54
C ILE A 49 -25.40 20.83 0.34
N GLU A 50 -26.50 21.59 0.19
CA GLU A 50 -26.73 22.85 0.92
C GLU A 50 -25.55 23.83 0.87
N GLY A 51 -24.78 23.82 -0.23
CA GLY A 51 -23.60 24.67 -0.40
C GLY A 51 -22.34 24.17 0.32
N SER A 52 -22.27 22.88 0.66
CA SER A 52 -21.05 22.21 1.15
C SER A 52 -20.72 21.01 0.28
N ASP A 53 -19.44 20.78 0.05
CA ASP A 53 -18.98 19.66 -0.77
C ASP A 53 -18.81 18.38 0.06
N VAL A 54 -19.25 17.27 -0.53
CA VAL A 54 -19.20 15.93 0.02
C VAL A 54 -18.73 14.97 -1.06
N VAL A 55 -17.82 14.06 -0.73
CA VAL A 55 -17.45 12.91 -1.58
C VAL A 55 -18.30 11.71 -1.18
N CYS A 56 -18.88 11.03 -2.16
CA CYS A 56 -19.63 9.80 -1.99
C CYS A 56 -19.00 8.70 -2.83
N ASP A 57 -18.43 7.71 -2.16
CA ASP A 57 -17.84 6.52 -2.76
C ASP A 57 -18.73 5.31 -2.53
N VAL A 58 -19.15 4.65 -3.61
CA VAL A 58 -19.95 3.42 -3.58
C VAL A 58 -19.19 2.29 -4.24
N TYR A 59 -18.72 1.34 -3.43
CA TYR A 59 -17.98 0.16 -3.83
C TYR A 59 -18.94 -1.01 -4.00
N ASP A 60 -18.98 -1.63 -5.18
CA ASP A 60 -19.62 -2.92 -5.41
C ASP A 60 -18.64 -4.05 -5.09
N MET A 61 -18.89 -4.74 -3.98
CA MET A 61 -18.02 -5.81 -3.45
C MET A 61 -18.47 -7.21 -3.90
N ALA A 62 -19.28 -7.30 -4.95
CA ALA A 62 -19.89 -8.51 -5.49
C ALA A 62 -20.92 -9.19 -4.59
N THR A 63 -20.68 -9.30 -3.28
CA THR A 63 -21.57 -9.98 -2.31
C THR A 63 -21.72 -9.17 -1.01
N PRO A 64 -22.82 -9.38 -0.26
CA PRO A 64 -23.00 -8.75 1.05
C PRO A 64 -21.93 -9.09 2.08
N GLU A 65 -21.41 -10.32 2.03
CA GLU A 65 -20.36 -10.79 2.94
C GLU A 65 -19.07 -10.01 2.73
N ASN A 66 -18.70 -9.79 1.46
CA ASN A 66 -17.52 -9.00 1.09
C ASN A 66 -17.66 -7.53 1.50
N ALA A 67 -18.84 -6.92 1.28
CA ALA A 67 -19.10 -5.56 1.73
C ALA A 67 -19.03 -5.42 3.26
N THR A 68 -19.56 -6.40 3.99
CA THR A 68 -19.49 -6.46 5.46
C THR A 68 -18.05 -6.61 5.93
N ALA A 69 -17.25 -7.43 5.24
CA ALA A 69 -15.84 -7.61 5.54
C ALA A 69 -15.02 -6.32 5.39
N ILE A 70 -15.20 -5.58 4.28
CA ILE A 70 -14.55 -4.27 4.09
C ILE A 70 -14.98 -3.30 5.18
N PHE A 71 -16.28 -3.21 5.45
CA PHE A 71 -16.82 -2.35 6.50
C PHE A 71 -16.19 -2.61 7.87
N ASN A 72 -16.02 -3.88 8.24
CA ASN A 72 -15.39 -4.26 9.50
C ASN A 72 -13.88 -3.97 9.52
N LYS A 73 -13.19 -4.15 8.38
CA LYS A 73 -11.75 -3.91 8.26
C LYS A 73 -11.42 -2.42 8.32
N GLU A 74 -12.23 -1.57 7.71
CA GLU A 74 -12.02 -0.11 7.67
C GLU A 74 -12.61 0.64 8.87
N LYS A 75 -13.23 -0.08 9.81
CA LYS A 75 -13.84 0.54 10.98
C LYS A 75 -12.77 1.25 11.81
N SER A 76 -12.81 2.59 11.79
CA SER A 76 -11.92 3.41 12.59
C SER A 76 -12.19 3.21 14.10
N PRO A 77 -11.14 3.13 14.95
CA PRO A 77 -11.29 3.07 16.40
C PRO A 77 -12.06 4.26 17.01
N SER A 78 -12.06 5.41 16.34
CA SER A 78 -12.78 6.62 16.78
C SER A 78 -14.21 6.71 16.24
N ALA A 79 -14.62 5.76 15.39
CA ALA A 79 -15.95 5.77 14.79
C ALA A 79 -17.01 5.28 15.80
N ARG A 80 -18.12 6.01 15.87
CA ARG A 80 -19.26 5.67 16.73
C ARG A 80 -20.28 4.88 15.93
N GLN A 81 -20.82 3.84 16.54
CA GLN A 81 -21.93 3.10 15.97
C GLN A 81 -23.16 4.02 15.84
N VAL A 82 -23.86 3.96 14.71
CA VAL A 82 -25.11 4.71 14.51
C VAL A 82 -26.27 3.99 15.18
N GLU A 83 -27.00 4.69 16.04
CA GLU A 83 -28.16 4.14 16.74
C GLU A 83 -29.25 3.70 15.75
N GLY A 84 -29.80 2.49 15.96
CA GLY A 84 -30.80 1.92 15.06
C GLY A 84 -30.26 1.46 13.69
N TRP A 85 -28.94 1.57 13.44
CA TRP A 85 -28.33 1.12 12.18
C TRP A 85 -27.00 0.38 12.43
N PRO A 86 -27.03 -0.94 12.69
CA PRO A 86 -25.84 -1.74 12.98
C PRO A 86 -24.79 -1.79 11.85
N ALA A 87 -25.26 -1.65 10.61
CA ALA A 87 -24.42 -1.62 9.41
C ALA A 87 -23.83 -0.23 9.10
N ALA A 88 -23.85 0.71 10.05
CA ALA A 88 -23.36 2.08 9.85
C ALA A 88 -22.55 2.61 11.05
N ILE A 89 -21.47 3.32 10.74
CA ILE A 89 -20.63 4.05 11.69
C ILE A 89 -20.45 5.50 11.26
N ALA A 90 -20.32 6.40 12.23
CA ALA A 90 -20.04 7.81 12.01
C ALA A 90 -18.74 8.20 12.72
N GLY A 91 -17.83 8.84 12.00
CA GLY A 91 -16.61 9.43 12.53
C GLY A 91 -16.58 10.93 12.26
N PRO A 92 -15.55 11.65 12.73
CA PRO A 92 -15.34 13.03 12.33
C PRO A 92 -15.33 13.14 10.80
N MET A 93 -16.17 14.02 10.26
CA MET A 93 -16.25 14.32 8.83
C MET A 93 -16.61 13.13 7.93
N SER A 94 -17.06 12.02 8.49
CA SER A 94 -17.23 10.77 7.75
C SER A 94 -18.44 9.96 8.20
N PHE A 95 -19.11 9.33 7.24
CA PHE A 95 -20.20 8.39 7.49
C PHE A 95 -20.04 7.18 6.58
N VAL A 96 -19.97 6.00 7.17
CA VAL A 96 -19.67 4.76 6.46
C VAL A 96 -20.75 3.74 6.75
N PHE A 97 -21.23 3.02 5.73
CA PHE A 97 -22.19 1.94 5.91
C PHE A 97 -22.08 0.87 4.83
N HIS A 98 -22.69 -0.29 5.06
CA HIS A 98 -22.91 -1.29 4.02
C HIS A 98 -24.40 -1.63 3.86
N ALA A 99 -24.81 -1.95 2.63
CA ALA A 99 -26.17 -2.36 2.29
C ALA A 99 -26.17 -3.31 1.08
N GLY A 100 -26.56 -4.57 1.29
CA GLY A 100 -26.38 -5.60 0.27
C GLY A 100 -24.90 -5.72 -0.14
N PRO A 101 -24.56 -5.85 -1.43
CA PRO A 101 -23.17 -5.97 -1.88
C PRO A 101 -22.39 -4.65 -1.88
N TYR A 102 -22.98 -3.56 -1.39
CA TYR A 102 -22.37 -2.23 -1.46
C TYR A 102 -21.75 -1.81 -0.14
N TYR A 103 -20.49 -1.38 -0.21
CA TYR A 103 -19.82 -0.62 0.84
C TYR A 103 -19.82 0.87 0.43
N VAL A 104 -20.17 1.76 1.35
CA VAL A 104 -20.36 3.19 1.05
C VAL A 104 -19.60 4.04 2.05
N LYS A 105 -18.79 4.97 1.54
CA LYS A 105 -18.04 5.96 2.32
C LYS A 105 -18.45 7.36 1.89
N LEU A 106 -18.90 8.15 2.86
CA LEU A 106 -19.22 9.56 2.68
C LEU A 106 -18.20 10.39 3.44
N THR A 107 -17.63 11.39 2.78
CA THR A 107 -16.61 12.29 3.35
C THR A 107 -17.03 13.74 3.15
N ALA A 108 -17.10 14.51 4.23
CA ALA A 108 -17.35 15.95 4.20
C ALA A 108 -16.05 16.74 4.38
N PHE A 109 -16.05 18.01 3.97
CA PHE A 109 -14.90 18.92 4.13
C PHE A 109 -15.15 20.08 5.09
N ASN A 110 -16.38 20.25 5.58
CA ASN A 110 -16.71 21.15 6.68
C ASN A 110 -17.87 20.61 7.53
N ALA A 111 -18.10 21.22 8.71
CA ALA A 111 -19.17 20.82 9.63
C ALA A 111 -20.58 20.92 9.04
N LYS A 112 -20.80 21.83 8.09
CA LYS A 112 -22.10 21.98 7.40
C LYS A 112 -22.37 20.78 6.49
N GLY A 113 -21.36 20.28 5.78
CA GLY A 113 -21.43 19.05 5.00
C GLY A 113 -21.55 17.81 5.89
N GLU A 114 -20.81 17.75 6.99
CA GLU A 114 -20.87 16.66 7.96
C GLU A 114 -22.30 16.45 8.51
N ALA A 115 -23.01 17.54 8.81
CA ALA A 115 -24.40 17.50 9.26
C ALA A 115 -25.38 16.85 8.25
N GLN A 116 -25.01 16.79 6.97
CA GLN A 116 -25.86 16.24 5.89
C GLN A 116 -25.61 14.75 5.63
N LEU A 117 -24.48 14.19 6.08
CA LEU A 117 -24.06 12.82 5.76
C LEU A 117 -25.11 11.76 6.18
N PRO A 118 -25.77 11.84 7.36
CA PRO A 118 -26.78 10.84 7.73
C PRO A 118 -27.99 10.84 6.80
N ARG A 119 -28.44 12.01 6.35
CA ARG A 119 -29.57 12.14 5.42
C ARG A 119 -29.22 11.60 4.04
N LEU A 120 -28.01 11.89 3.56
CA LEU A 120 -27.49 11.36 2.31
C LEU A 120 -27.36 9.82 2.37
N ALA A 121 -26.84 9.27 3.46
CA ALA A 121 -26.71 7.84 3.66
C ALA A 121 -28.07 7.12 3.62
N GLN A 122 -29.11 7.69 4.26
CA GLN A 122 -30.47 7.15 4.21
C GLN A 122 -31.04 7.16 2.80
N ALA A 123 -30.82 8.25 2.04
CA ALA A 123 -31.27 8.33 0.65
C ALA A 123 -30.60 7.27 -0.22
N LEU A 124 -29.27 7.09 -0.10
CA LEU A 124 -28.50 6.07 -0.81
C LEU A 124 -28.95 4.65 -0.42
N LYS A 125 -29.20 4.38 0.87
CA LYS A 125 -29.71 3.09 1.35
C LYS A 125 -31.06 2.73 0.73
N ALA A 126 -32.00 3.68 0.68
CA ALA A 126 -33.32 3.46 0.08
C ALA A 126 -33.25 3.11 -1.41
N ARG A 127 -32.23 3.63 -2.11
CA ARG A 127 -31.97 3.40 -3.54
C ARG A 127 -31.20 2.11 -3.80
N GLY A 128 -30.24 1.78 -2.94
CA GLY A 128 -29.48 0.51 -2.97
C GLY A 128 -30.33 -0.72 -2.64
N GLY A 129 -31.45 -0.54 -1.93
CA GLY A 129 -32.41 -1.60 -1.61
C GLY A 129 -33.45 -1.91 -2.70
N THR A 130 -33.47 -1.20 -3.84
CA THR A 130 -34.55 -1.29 -4.85
C THR A 130 -34.11 -1.69 -6.26
N SER A 131 -33.00 -2.42 -6.44
CA SER A 131 -32.71 -3.06 -7.73
C SER A 131 -32.12 -4.47 -7.61
N PRO A 132 -32.89 -5.52 -7.96
CA PRO A 132 -32.36 -6.85 -8.19
C PRO A 132 -31.77 -6.90 -9.60
N VAL A 133 -30.44 -6.93 -9.71
CA VAL A 133 -29.81 -7.44 -10.94
C VAL A 133 -29.54 -8.92 -10.67
N ALA A 134 -30.43 -9.75 -11.20
CA ALA A 134 -30.25 -11.20 -11.28
C ALA A 134 -28.96 -11.52 -12.04
N VAL A 135 -28.11 -12.35 -11.45
CA VAL A 135 -27.00 -13.01 -12.14
C VAL A 135 -27.29 -14.51 -12.11
N ALA A 136 -27.61 -15.05 -13.28
CA ALA A 136 -27.65 -16.49 -13.53
C ALA A 136 -26.22 -17.08 -13.53
N PRO A 137 -26.04 -18.38 -13.23
CA PRO A 137 -24.73 -18.96 -12.96
C PRO A 137 -23.99 -19.28 -14.28
N GLY A 138 -22.73 -18.88 -14.35
CA GLY A 138 -21.81 -19.28 -15.41
C GLY A 138 -20.43 -19.48 -14.81
N GLY A 139 -20.14 -20.72 -14.41
CA GLY A 139 -18.81 -21.12 -13.96
C GLY A 139 -17.83 -21.12 -15.13
N VAL A 140 -16.65 -20.54 -14.90
CA VAL A 140 -15.45 -20.81 -15.69
C VAL A 140 -14.28 -20.90 -14.72
N ALA A 141 -13.75 -22.11 -14.59
CA ALA A 141 -12.40 -22.33 -14.06
C ALA A 141 -11.40 -21.94 -15.15
N HIS A 142 -10.33 -21.21 -14.80
CA HIS A 142 -9.09 -21.27 -15.59
C HIS A 142 -7.84 -20.99 -14.74
N PRO A 143 -6.69 -21.57 -15.15
CA PRO A 143 -5.51 -21.80 -14.33
C PRO A 143 -4.50 -20.65 -14.44
N GLY A 144 -3.66 -20.49 -13.41
CA GLY A 144 -2.54 -19.55 -13.41
C GLY A 144 -1.32 -20.07 -14.19
N PRO A 145 -0.42 -19.18 -14.67
CA PRO A 145 0.87 -19.61 -15.19
C PRO A 145 1.86 -19.78 -14.03
N GLU A 146 2.42 -20.99 -13.92
CA GLU A 146 3.66 -21.26 -13.19
C GLU A 146 4.86 -20.75 -13.99
N ALA A 147 5.82 -20.11 -13.32
CA ALA A 147 7.15 -19.87 -13.85
C ALA A 147 8.15 -20.87 -13.24
N THR A 148 9.06 -21.37 -14.07
CA THR A 148 9.99 -22.49 -13.88
C THR A 148 11.00 -22.35 -12.73
N GLY A 149 11.02 -23.30 -11.79
CA GLY A 149 11.64 -23.19 -10.45
C GLY A 149 13.05 -23.77 -10.20
N ALA A 150 14.04 -23.55 -11.09
CA ALA A 150 15.43 -23.98 -10.81
C ALA A 150 16.46 -22.82 -10.75
N GLY A 151 16.27 -21.74 -11.53
CA GLY A 151 17.16 -20.57 -11.50
C GLY A 151 16.91 -19.65 -10.30
N ALA A 152 15.64 -19.49 -9.89
CA ALA A 152 15.25 -18.61 -8.79
C ALA A 152 15.81 -19.06 -7.43
N MET A 153 15.94 -20.36 -7.19
CA MET A 153 16.51 -20.89 -5.93
C MET A 153 17.99 -20.53 -5.74
N GLY A 154 18.78 -20.45 -6.82
CA GLY A 154 20.20 -20.10 -6.73
C GLY A 154 20.45 -18.61 -6.49
N GLU A 155 19.59 -17.76 -7.06
CA GLU A 155 19.65 -16.30 -6.88
C GLU A 155 19.17 -15.89 -5.47
N ASP A 156 18.12 -16.52 -4.96
CA ASP A 156 17.63 -16.32 -3.58
C ASP A 156 18.71 -16.69 -2.55
N GLN A 157 19.43 -17.81 -2.75
CA GLN A 157 20.50 -18.24 -1.86
C GLN A 157 21.68 -17.26 -1.85
N ALA A 158 22.04 -16.71 -3.01
CA ALA A 158 23.12 -15.72 -3.12
C ALA A 158 22.77 -14.40 -2.42
N LEU A 159 21.50 -13.99 -2.50
CA LEU A 159 20.99 -12.80 -1.81
C LEU A 159 20.98 -12.99 -0.29
N LEU A 160 20.53 -14.15 0.19
CA LEU A 160 20.56 -14.50 1.62
C LEU A 160 21.98 -14.55 2.18
N ALA A 161 22.96 -15.05 1.41
CA ALA A 161 24.36 -15.15 1.84
C ALA A 161 25.02 -13.79 2.13
N LEU A 162 24.42 -12.68 1.65
CA LEU A 162 24.87 -11.33 2.01
C LEU A 162 24.69 -11.06 3.52
N PHE A 163 23.76 -11.74 4.18
CA PHE A 163 23.47 -11.59 5.60
C PHE A 163 24.23 -12.58 6.50
N ASP A 164 25.01 -13.49 5.92
CA ASP A 164 25.76 -14.49 6.69
C ASP A 164 26.87 -13.86 7.55
N GLY A 165 26.84 -14.13 8.85
CA GLY A 165 27.84 -13.67 9.81
C GLY A 165 27.56 -12.27 10.36
N ALA A 166 28.58 -11.65 10.96
CA ALA A 166 28.45 -10.31 11.52
C ALA A 166 28.70 -9.25 10.44
N LEU A 167 27.75 -8.34 10.25
CA LEU A 167 27.82 -7.25 9.29
C LEU A 167 28.21 -5.96 10.00
N GLY A 168 29.50 -5.63 9.98
CA GLY A 168 30.00 -4.42 10.67
C GLY A 168 29.77 -4.44 12.19
N GLY A 169 29.65 -5.63 12.79
CA GLY A 169 29.33 -5.81 14.21
C GLY A 169 27.84 -5.94 14.53
N ALA A 170 26.96 -5.75 13.55
CA ALA A 170 25.53 -6.05 13.67
C ALA A 170 25.25 -7.52 13.31
N LYS A 171 24.21 -8.10 13.90
CA LYS A 171 23.74 -9.48 13.65
C LYS A 171 22.25 -9.47 13.37
N VAL A 172 21.80 -10.36 12.49
CA VAL A 172 20.37 -10.59 12.24
C VAL A 172 19.72 -11.11 13.53
N GLU A 173 18.62 -10.49 13.96
CA GLU A 173 17.91 -10.87 15.19
C GLU A 173 16.97 -12.04 14.97
N GLU A 174 16.21 -12.01 13.88
CA GLU A 174 15.22 -13.03 13.54
C GLU A 174 15.68 -13.86 12.34
N GLU A 175 15.13 -13.57 11.16
CA GLU A 175 15.41 -14.23 9.89
C GLU A 175 15.43 -13.17 8.78
N VAL A 176 16.09 -13.48 7.67
CA VAL A 176 16.08 -12.62 6.49
C VAL A 176 14.85 -12.96 5.67
N GLU A 177 13.94 -12.00 5.53
CA GLU A 177 12.71 -12.18 4.77
C GLU A 177 12.94 -11.84 3.30
N LEU A 178 12.45 -12.72 2.42
CA LEU A 178 12.53 -12.53 0.97
C LEU A 178 11.19 -12.11 0.39
N TYR A 179 11.19 -10.95 -0.23
CA TYR A 179 10.04 -10.36 -0.92
C TYR A 179 10.23 -10.46 -2.42
N ASP A 180 9.23 -10.99 -3.11
CA ASP A 180 9.13 -10.96 -4.58
C ASP A 180 8.43 -9.67 -5.03
N GLN A 181 8.15 -9.53 -6.34
CA GLN A 181 7.45 -8.35 -6.88
C GLN A 181 6.10 -8.09 -6.19
N LYS A 182 5.41 -9.14 -5.74
CA LYS A 182 4.12 -9.04 -5.07
C LYS A 182 4.30 -8.60 -3.63
N GLY A 183 5.22 -9.22 -2.90
CA GLY A 183 5.51 -8.90 -1.49
C GLY A 183 6.18 -7.53 -1.30
N LEU A 184 6.91 -7.04 -2.30
CA LEU A 184 7.53 -5.71 -2.24
C LEU A 184 6.49 -4.60 -2.04
N PHE A 185 5.31 -4.71 -2.65
CA PHE A 185 4.24 -3.71 -2.50
C PHE A 185 3.80 -3.55 -1.05
N ASP A 186 3.64 -4.66 -0.34
CA ASP A 186 3.24 -4.69 1.06
C ASP A 186 4.36 -4.18 1.97
N TYR A 187 5.62 -4.50 1.63
CA TYR A 187 6.78 -4.14 2.45
C TYR A 187 7.12 -2.64 2.43
N ILE A 188 7.09 -1.99 1.26
CA ILE A 188 7.45 -0.56 1.12
C ILE A 188 6.25 0.36 0.89
N ASP A 189 5.10 -0.01 1.44
CA ASP A 189 3.91 0.85 1.51
C ASP A 189 3.55 1.46 0.14
N GLY A 190 3.49 0.61 -0.89
CA GLY A 190 3.08 1.01 -2.24
C GLY A 190 4.14 1.72 -3.09
N ALA A 191 5.37 1.94 -2.61
CA ALA A 191 6.46 2.51 -3.41
C ALA A 191 7.08 1.52 -4.43
N ALA A 192 6.65 0.25 -4.42
CA ALA A 192 7.15 -0.83 -5.26
C ALA A 192 7.10 -0.61 -6.79
N PRO A 193 6.13 0.12 -7.40
CA PRO A 193 6.11 0.33 -8.85
C PRO A 193 7.40 0.94 -9.39
N VAL A 194 8.03 1.86 -8.66
CA VAL A 194 9.29 2.49 -9.08
C VAL A 194 10.42 1.47 -9.18
N PHE A 195 10.43 0.47 -8.30
CA PHE A 195 11.41 -0.62 -8.29
C PHE A 195 11.10 -1.64 -9.39
N ILE A 196 9.83 -2.03 -9.53
CA ILE A 196 9.37 -3.03 -10.50
C ILE A 196 9.55 -2.56 -11.94
N GLU A 197 9.16 -1.32 -12.24
CA GLU A 197 9.37 -0.71 -13.57
C GLU A 197 10.87 -0.59 -13.92
N ARG A 198 11.73 -0.56 -12.90
CA ARG A 198 13.18 -0.51 -13.03
C ARG A 198 13.81 -1.88 -12.85
N GLY A 199 13.09 -2.98 -13.08
CA GLY A 199 13.68 -4.31 -13.15
C GLY A 199 13.98 -4.95 -11.80
N PHE A 200 13.19 -4.65 -10.77
CA PHE A 200 13.27 -5.36 -9.49
C PHE A 200 13.05 -6.87 -9.65
N ARG A 201 13.89 -7.66 -8.98
CA ARG A 201 13.78 -9.12 -8.92
C ARG A 201 13.33 -9.59 -7.54
N ARG A 202 14.08 -9.21 -6.51
CA ARG A 202 13.93 -9.68 -5.13
C ARG A 202 14.35 -8.60 -4.15
N LEU A 203 13.76 -8.62 -2.97
CA LEU A 203 14.21 -7.86 -1.81
C LEU A 203 14.52 -8.86 -0.70
N ALA A 204 15.66 -8.70 -0.05
CA ALA A 204 15.95 -9.30 1.25
C ALA A 204 15.89 -8.20 2.31
N ALA A 205 14.97 -8.33 3.26
CA ALA A 205 14.85 -7.44 4.40
C ALA A 205 15.22 -8.18 5.68
N ALA A 206 15.98 -7.52 6.56
CA ALA A 206 16.34 -8.09 7.86
C ALA A 206 16.36 -7.03 8.94
N GLU A 207 15.86 -7.41 10.11
CA GLU A 207 16.10 -6.68 11.36
C GLU A 207 17.44 -7.13 11.96
N LEU A 208 18.30 -6.17 12.27
CA LEU A 208 19.61 -6.40 12.87
C LEU A 208 19.73 -5.70 14.21
N ALA A 209 20.43 -6.33 15.15
CA ALA A 209 20.89 -5.70 16.37
C ALA A 209 22.39 -5.39 16.30
N THR A 210 22.75 -4.16 16.70
CA THR A 210 24.14 -3.81 17.01
C THR A 210 24.66 -4.60 18.21
N ALA A 211 25.99 -4.59 18.43
CA ALA A 211 26.59 -5.17 19.64
C ALA A 211 26.05 -4.58 20.96
N GLU A 212 25.44 -3.39 20.92
CA GLU A 212 24.79 -2.73 22.05
C GLU A 212 23.29 -3.07 22.20
N GLY A 213 22.74 -3.95 21.35
CA GLY A 213 21.33 -4.35 21.39
C GLY A 213 20.38 -3.26 20.88
N ARG A 214 20.78 -2.55 19.82
CA ARG A 214 19.95 -1.52 19.15
C ARG A 214 19.55 -1.97 17.77
N ASP A 215 18.27 -1.77 17.45
CA ASP A 215 17.61 -2.31 16.27
C ASP A 215 17.87 -1.43 15.03
N LEU A 216 18.01 -2.11 13.89
CA LEU A 216 18.29 -1.57 12.58
C LEU A 216 17.50 -2.37 11.55
N VAL A 217 17.09 -1.75 10.46
CA VAL A 217 16.54 -2.46 9.28
C VAL A 217 17.54 -2.39 8.14
N CYS A 218 17.77 -3.51 7.48
CA CYS A 218 18.58 -3.61 6.28
C CYS A 218 17.79 -4.22 5.13
N ASP A 219 17.59 -3.42 4.09
CA ASP A 219 16.93 -3.80 2.86
C ASP A 219 17.95 -3.92 1.73
N VAL A 220 18.05 -5.09 1.12
CA VAL A 220 18.89 -5.35 -0.05
C VAL A 220 17.99 -5.72 -1.23
N TYR A 221 17.86 -4.79 -2.17
CA TYR A 221 17.09 -4.95 -3.39
C TYR A 221 18.01 -5.51 -4.49
N ASP A 222 17.71 -6.73 -4.97
CA ASP A 222 18.31 -7.31 -6.16
C ASP A 222 17.57 -6.81 -7.40
N MET A 223 18.28 -6.04 -8.23
CA MET A 223 17.77 -5.47 -9.46
C MET A 223 18.29 -6.25 -10.68
N ALA A 224 17.66 -6.06 -11.83
CA ALA A 224 18.03 -6.79 -13.02
C ALA A 224 19.46 -6.50 -13.49
N GLU A 225 19.88 -5.24 -13.47
CA GLU A 225 21.19 -4.78 -13.91
C GLU A 225 21.76 -3.71 -12.97
N ALA A 226 23.05 -3.42 -13.09
CA ALA A 226 23.69 -2.36 -12.30
C ALA A 226 23.08 -0.97 -12.54
N ASP A 227 22.72 -0.69 -13.80
CA ASP A 227 22.06 0.57 -14.16
C ASP A 227 20.67 0.71 -13.52
N ASN A 228 19.97 -0.41 -13.27
CA ASN A 228 18.69 -0.39 -12.58
C ASN A 228 18.83 0.02 -11.10
N ALA A 229 19.78 -0.57 -10.38
CA ALA A 229 20.07 -0.22 -8.99
C ALA A 229 20.53 1.23 -8.85
N ARG A 230 21.41 1.68 -9.75
CA ARG A 230 21.83 3.08 -9.81
C ARG A 230 20.65 4.01 -10.04
N ALA A 231 19.75 3.66 -10.96
CA ALA A 231 18.59 4.49 -11.26
C ALA A 231 17.70 4.66 -10.01
N ILE A 232 17.49 3.61 -9.21
CA ILE A 232 16.76 3.70 -7.94
C ILE A 232 17.49 4.62 -6.96
N PHE A 233 18.79 4.43 -6.77
CA PHE A 233 19.61 5.29 -5.91
C PHE A 233 19.51 6.77 -6.30
N ASP A 234 19.63 7.09 -7.59
CA ASP A 234 19.53 8.47 -8.09
C ASP A 234 18.12 9.06 -7.88
N LYS A 235 17.08 8.23 -7.89
CA LYS A 235 15.67 8.63 -7.67
C LYS A 235 15.36 8.88 -6.20
N GLU A 236 15.86 8.03 -5.31
CA GLU A 236 15.65 8.15 -3.85
C GLU A 236 16.56 9.20 -3.21
N ARG A 237 17.58 9.67 -3.93
CA ARG A 237 18.46 10.74 -3.47
C ARG A 237 17.68 12.01 -3.14
N SER A 238 17.50 12.25 -1.84
CA SER A 238 16.92 13.50 -1.37
C SER A 238 17.91 14.67 -1.53
N GLY A 239 17.39 15.88 -1.77
CA GLY A 239 18.23 17.08 -1.90
C GLY A 239 19.04 17.44 -0.64
N ASN A 240 18.70 16.84 0.50
CA ASN A 240 19.36 17.06 1.79
C ASN A 240 20.35 15.93 2.16
N ALA A 241 20.45 14.88 1.35
CA ALA A 241 21.35 13.76 1.61
C ALA A 241 22.82 14.18 1.42
N ARG A 242 23.68 13.75 2.34
CA ARG A 242 25.12 14.03 2.31
C ARG A 242 25.84 12.93 1.55
N LEU A 243 26.71 13.33 0.63
CA LEU A 243 27.64 12.40 -0.01
C LEU A 243 28.61 11.84 1.03
N VAL A 244 28.93 10.55 0.90
CA VAL A 244 29.94 9.90 1.74
C VAL A 244 31.32 10.12 1.13
N GLU A 245 32.25 10.68 1.91
CA GLU A 245 33.61 10.94 1.44
C GLU A 245 34.31 9.63 1.03
N GLY A 246 34.86 9.60 -0.19
CA GLY A 246 35.52 8.41 -0.74
C GLY A 246 34.56 7.31 -1.22
N TRP A 247 33.25 7.54 -1.23
CA TRP A 247 32.25 6.58 -1.71
C TRP A 247 31.10 7.29 -2.45
N PRO A 248 31.27 7.60 -3.74
CA PRO A 248 30.30 8.40 -4.51
C PRO A 248 28.95 7.70 -4.74
N GLU A 249 28.93 6.37 -4.71
CA GLU A 249 27.74 5.53 -4.81
C GLU A 249 26.96 5.40 -3.48
N ALA A 250 27.31 6.19 -2.45
CA ALA A 250 26.65 6.20 -1.16
C ALA A 250 26.23 7.60 -0.70
N ILE A 251 25.08 7.67 -0.04
CA ILE A 251 24.60 8.87 0.64
C ILE A 251 24.13 8.53 2.05
N SER A 252 24.36 9.48 2.96
CA SER A 252 23.87 9.43 4.34
C SER A 252 22.83 10.52 4.58
N GLY A 253 21.80 10.16 5.34
CA GLY A 253 20.75 11.05 5.81
C GLY A 253 20.48 10.78 7.29
N SER A 254 19.58 11.55 7.89
CA SER A 254 19.18 11.34 9.29
C SER A 254 18.58 9.95 9.46
N LEU A 255 19.19 9.13 10.32
CA LEU A 255 18.80 7.75 10.61
C LEU A 255 18.80 6.80 9.39
N SER A 256 19.43 7.19 8.27
CA SER A 256 19.40 6.42 7.04
C SER A 256 20.74 6.41 6.32
N PHE A 257 21.12 5.27 5.77
CA PHE A 257 22.28 5.14 4.89
C PHE A 257 21.92 4.29 3.69
N VAL A 258 22.13 4.80 2.48
CA VAL A 258 21.78 4.10 1.23
C VAL A 258 22.97 4.11 0.29
N PHE A 259 23.14 3.02 -0.46
CA PHE A 259 24.16 2.90 -1.49
C PHE A 259 23.74 1.94 -2.59
N HIS A 260 24.44 1.98 -3.72
CA HIS A 260 24.34 0.94 -4.73
C HIS A 260 25.72 0.30 -5.01
N ALA A 261 25.74 -0.99 -5.30
CA ALA A 261 26.95 -1.73 -5.66
C ALA A 261 26.56 -2.88 -6.61
N GLY A 262 27.15 -2.91 -7.81
CA GLY A 262 26.71 -3.83 -8.86
C GLY A 262 25.21 -3.64 -9.14
N ARG A 263 24.47 -4.75 -9.19
CA ARG A 263 23.01 -4.78 -9.38
C ARG A 263 22.19 -4.61 -8.10
N TYR A 264 22.83 -4.37 -6.96
CA TYR A 264 22.15 -4.24 -5.68
C TYR A 264 21.98 -2.78 -5.29
N TYR A 265 20.76 -2.45 -4.85
CA TYR A 265 20.46 -1.23 -4.12
C TYR A 265 20.24 -1.58 -2.65
N VAL A 266 20.87 -0.85 -1.74
CA VAL A 266 20.83 -1.15 -0.30
C VAL A 266 20.34 0.07 0.47
N LYS A 267 19.39 -0.16 1.36
CA LYS A 267 18.84 0.83 2.28
C LYS A 267 18.94 0.34 3.72
N LEU A 268 19.63 1.13 4.53
CA LEU A 268 19.79 0.88 5.96
C LEU A 268 19.04 1.97 6.74
N THR A 269 18.23 1.55 7.70
CA THR A 269 17.43 2.44 8.54
C THR A 269 17.75 2.17 10.01
N ALA A 270 18.01 3.22 10.78
CA ALA A 270 18.20 3.16 12.22
C ALA A 270 17.00 3.79 12.94
N PHE A 271 16.77 3.40 14.20
CA PHE A 271 15.68 3.98 15.01
C PHE A 271 16.17 4.94 16.11
N ASP A 272 17.49 5.08 16.27
CA ASP A 272 18.11 6.04 17.18
C ASP A 272 19.53 6.44 16.74
N ALA A 273 20.08 7.48 17.39
CA ALA A 273 21.38 8.04 17.05
C ALA A 273 22.59 7.11 17.30
N LYS A 274 22.49 6.14 18.22
CA LYS A 274 23.55 5.15 18.45
C LYS A 274 23.55 4.09 17.38
N ALA A 275 22.36 3.61 17.00
CA ALA A 275 22.14 2.72 15.88
C ALA A 275 22.60 3.37 14.56
N GLU A 276 22.30 4.66 14.37
CA GLU A 276 22.75 5.45 13.22
C GLU A 276 24.28 5.46 13.07
N ALA A 277 25.03 5.53 14.18
CA ALA A 277 26.49 5.52 14.16
C ALA A 277 27.09 4.19 13.63
N ALA A 278 26.32 3.09 13.67
CA ALA A 278 26.74 1.79 13.16
C ALA A 278 26.52 1.62 11.64
N LEU A 279 25.64 2.43 11.03
CA LEU A 279 25.25 2.29 9.61
C LEU A 279 26.44 2.31 8.64
N PRO A 280 27.47 3.19 8.77
CA PRO A 280 28.58 3.20 7.82
C PRO A 280 29.45 1.94 7.87
N ALA A 281 29.62 1.33 9.05
CA ALA A 281 30.38 0.09 9.21
C ALA A 281 29.62 -1.10 8.62
N LEU A 282 28.31 -1.17 8.88
CA LEU A 282 27.38 -2.13 8.29
C LEU A 282 27.40 -2.05 6.75
N ALA A 283 27.25 -0.85 6.21
CA ALA A 283 27.26 -0.61 4.76
C ALA A 283 28.56 -1.09 4.09
N ARG A 284 29.72 -0.80 4.69
CA ARG A 284 31.02 -1.26 4.15
C ARG A 284 31.15 -2.78 4.16
N ALA A 285 30.73 -3.44 5.23
CA ALA A 285 30.75 -4.90 5.32
C ALA A 285 29.85 -5.55 4.26
N LEU A 286 28.65 -5.00 4.04
CA LEU A 286 27.76 -5.44 2.97
C LEU A 286 28.37 -5.22 1.58
N LYS A 287 28.98 -4.04 1.34
CA LYS A 287 29.66 -3.75 0.08
C LYS A 287 30.84 -4.70 -0.21
N GLU A 288 31.56 -5.18 0.80
CA GLU A 288 32.65 -6.16 0.57
C GLU A 288 32.13 -7.55 0.15
N LYS A 289 30.91 -7.89 0.56
CA LYS A 289 30.22 -9.13 0.17
C LYS A 289 29.60 -9.03 -1.23
N ILE A 290 29.14 -7.84 -1.60
CA ILE A 290 28.61 -7.54 -2.94
C ILE A 290 29.79 -7.37 -3.91
N ARG A 291 30.05 -8.39 -4.75
CA ARG A 291 31.12 -8.39 -5.76
C ARG A 291 30.62 -8.04 -7.16
#